data_AF-A0A1D2VB24-F1
#
_entry.id   AF-A0A1D2VB24-F1
#
_cell.length_a   1.000
_cell.length_b   1.000
_cell.length_c   1.000
_cell.angle_alpha   90.00
_cell.angle_beta   90.00
_cell.angle_gamma   90.00
#
_symmetry.space_group_name_H-M   'P 1'
#
loop_
_entity.id
_entity.type
_entity.pdbx_description
1 polymer ?
#
loop_
_entity_poly.entity_id
_entity_poly.type
_entity_poly.pdbx_seq_one_letter_code
_entity_poly.pdbx_strand_id
1 'polypeptide(L)'
;MGVSNLLDDAVYLFTIVWAAISWFIFFVSTAYTQNKFGTFMGLAWFAVFFQLFVLVLVIVFQFNDFIYPRRFATFLNSSLVISFLLNVIITDAFIHPSFFGYCVALGVGAMLSAMTDFIWIFYFSLEPNEPLRKRSLKKSYLNKHNNAPNPPQITPKESLDNNYNA
;
A
#
# COMPACT_ATOMS: atom_id res chain seq x y z
N MET A 1 -2.00 17.09 -14.89
CA MET A 1 -2.43 15.87 -14.18
C MET A 1 -2.03 14.71 -15.09
N GLY A 2 -0.93 14.04 -14.76
CA GLY A 2 -0.31 13.06 -15.66
C GLY A 2 -1.11 11.78 -15.74
N VAL A 3 -1.00 11.09 -16.88
CA VAL A 3 -1.62 9.77 -17.15
C VAL A 3 -1.28 8.73 -16.06
N SER A 4 -0.19 8.95 -15.32
CA SER A 4 0.21 8.18 -14.13
C SER A 4 -0.88 8.08 -13.06
N ASN A 5 -1.58 9.18 -12.76
CA ASN A 5 -2.55 9.19 -11.67
C ASN A 5 -3.84 8.42 -12.05
N LEU A 6 -4.21 8.45 -13.33
CA LEU A 6 -5.39 7.74 -13.83
C LEU A 6 -5.19 6.22 -13.87
N LEU A 7 -3.97 5.78 -14.20
CA LEU A 7 -3.62 4.36 -14.20
C LEU A 7 -3.54 3.80 -12.78
N ASP A 8 -2.92 4.55 -11.85
CA ASP A 8 -2.85 4.14 -10.44
C ASP A 8 -4.26 4.03 -9.82
N ASP A 9 -5.13 5.02 -10.06
CA ASP A 9 -6.52 4.98 -9.57
C ASP A 9 -7.34 3.83 -10.20
N ALA A 10 -7.17 3.57 -11.50
CA ALA A 10 -7.94 2.51 -12.18
C ALA A 10 -7.51 1.10 -11.75
N VAL A 11 -6.21 0.86 -11.63
CA VAL A 11 -5.68 -0.45 -11.18
C VAL A 11 -6.09 -0.70 -9.73
N TYR A 12 -6.02 0.34 -8.88
CA TYR A 12 -6.44 0.23 -7.50
C TYR A 12 -7.92 -0.13 -7.37
N LEU A 13 -8.81 0.60 -8.07
CA LEU A 13 -10.24 0.31 -8.10
C LEU A 13 -10.54 -1.11 -8.60
N PHE A 14 -9.81 -1.57 -9.62
CA PHE A 14 -9.94 -2.94 -10.11
C PHE A 14 -9.61 -3.97 -9.03
N THR A 15 -8.50 -3.78 -8.28
CA THR A 15 -8.14 -4.68 -7.19
C THR A 15 -9.14 -4.68 -6.03
N ILE A 16 -9.83 -3.56 -5.75
CA ILE A 16 -10.91 -3.50 -4.75
C ILE A 16 -12.10 -4.36 -5.18
N VAL A 17 -12.53 -4.25 -6.43
CA VAL A 17 -13.63 -5.08 -6.96
C VAL A 17 -13.25 -6.56 -6.89
N TRP A 18 -12.00 -6.89 -7.26
CA TRP A 18 -11.47 -8.23 -7.15
C TRP A 18 -11.46 -8.75 -5.71
N ALA A 19 -11.02 -7.92 -4.76
CA ALA A 19 -11.04 -8.23 -3.33
C ALA A 19 -12.46 -8.51 -2.82
N ALA A 20 -13.44 -7.71 -3.25
CA ALA A 20 -14.84 -7.89 -2.85
C ALA A 20 -15.45 -9.20 -3.36
N ILE A 21 -15.16 -9.57 -4.62
CA ILE A 21 -15.59 -10.85 -5.20
C ILE A 21 -14.95 -12.01 -4.45
N SER A 22 -13.64 -11.95 -4.23
CA SER A 22 -12.90 -12.96 -3.48
C SER A 22 -13.45 -13.16 -2.07
N TRP A 23 -13.66 -12.05 -1.35
CA TRP A 23 -14.24 -12.06 0.00
C TRP A 23 -15.64 -12.70 0.00
N PHE A 24 -16.48 -12.39 -0.99
CA PHE A 24 -17.82 -12.96 -1.09
C PHE A 24 -17.78 -14.47 -1.31
N ILE A 25 -16.91 -14.96 -2.20
CA ILE A 25 -16.71 -16.40 -2.43
C ILE A 25 -16.23 -17.08 -1.15
N PHE A 26 -15.30 -16.45 -0.44
CA PHE A 26 -14.77 -16.98 0.81
C PHE A 26 -15.86 -17.08 1.88
N PHE A 27 -16.63 -16.01 2.09
CA PHE A 27 -17.76 -15.97 3.03
C PHE A 27 -18.80 -17.07 2.76
N VAL A 28 -19.26 -17.20 1.52
CA VAL A 28 -20.27 -18.21 1.14
C VAL A 28 -19.73 -19.64 1.33
N SER A 29 -18.47 -19.86 0.96
CA SER A 29 -17.82 -21.18 1.09
C SER A 29 -17.62 -21.57 2.56
N THR A 30 -17.27 -20.62 3.43
CA THR A 30 -17.17 -20.83 4.89
C THR A 30 -18.53 -21.18 5.49
N ALA A 31 -19.59 -20.45 5.13
CA ALA A 31 -20.94 -20.72 5.61
C ALA A 31 -21.44 -22.11 5.18
N TYR A 32 -21.22 -22.48 3.90
CA TYR A 32 -21.63 -23.79 3.39
C TYR A 32 -20.83 -24.93 4.02
N THR A 33 -19.53 -24.77 4.17
CA THR A 33 -18.65 -25.78 4.78
C THR A 33 -18.99 -26.00 6.25
N GLN A 34 -19.30 -24.93 7.01
CA GLN A 34 -19.72 -25.07 8.40
C GLN A 34 -21.02 -25.86 8.54
N ASN A 35 -22.00 -25.61 7.66
CA ASN A 35 -23.26 -26.34 7.66
C ASN A 35 -23.07 -27.85 7.42
N LYS A 36 -21.97 -28.25 6.76
CA LYS A 36 -21.67 -29.66 6.45
C LYS A 36 -20.75 -30.32 7.49
N PHE A 37 -19.77 -29.62 8.03
CA PHE A 37 -18.76 -30.18 8.95
C PHE A 37 -19.04 -29.95 10.44
N GLY A 38 -19.94 -29.02 10.79
CA GLY A 38 -20.18 -28.67 12.19
C GLY A 38 -19.01 -27.91 12.84
N THR A 39 -19.18 -27.58 14.12
CA THR A 39 -18.49 -26.67 15.07
C THR A 39 -17.00 -26.29 14.93
N PHE A 40 -16.20 -26.85 14.03
CA PHE A 40 -14.75 -26.62 13.89
C PHE A 40 -14.37 -25.59 12.81
N MET A 41 -15.03 -24.43 12.75
CA MET A 41 -14.70 -23.36 11.79
C MET A 41 -14.37 -22.00 12.41
N GLY A 42 -14.06 -21.95 13.71
CA GLY A 42 -13.81 -20.69 14.42
C GLY A 42 -12.71 -19.83 13.77
N LEU A 43 -11.61 -20.43 13.34
CA LEU A 43 -10.52 -19.72 12.66
C LEU A 43 -10.95 -19.17 11.29
N ALA A 44 -11.72 -19.95 10.52
CA ALA A 44 -12.18 -19.53 9.20
C ALA A 44 -13.13 -18.34 9.29
N TRP A 45 -14.06 -18.35 10.24
CA TRP A 45 -14.93 -17.19 10.50
C TRP A 45 -14.15 -15.96 10.93
N PHE A 46 -13.16 -16.13 11.82
CA PHE A 46 -12.30 -15.02 12.21
C PHE A 46 -11.58 -14.42 11.00
N ALA A 47 -11.00 -15.26 10.13
CA ALA A 47 -10.32 -14.80 8.92
C ALA A 47 -11.26 -14.06 7.97
N VAL A 48 -12.49 -14.54 7.76
CA VAL A 48 -13.49 -13.89 6.89
C VAL A 48 -13.87 -12.49 7.39
N PHE A 49 -14.07 -12.33 8.71
CA PHE A 49 -14.36 -11.02 9.29
C PHE A 49 -13.14 -10.10 9.33
N PHE A 50 -11.96 -10.67 9.61
CA PHE A 50 -10.72 -9.92 9.56
C PHE A 50 -10.41 -9.41 8.15
N GLN A 51 -10.66 -10.23 7.13
CA GLN A 51 -10.55 -9.83 5.72
C GLN A 51 -11.51 -8.70 5.37
N LEU A 52 -12.76 -8.73 5.86
CA LEU A 52 -13.70 -7.62 5.66
C LEU A 52 -13.19 -6.34 6.34
N PHE A 53 -12.67 -6.46 7.55
CA PHE A 53 -12.08 -5.32 8.26
C PHE A 53 -10.90 -4.71 7.48
N VAL A 54 -10.00 -5.54 6.95
CA VAL A 54 -8.88 -5.11 6.10
C VAL A 54 -9.39 -4.43 4.82
N LEU A 55 -10.41 -4.98 4.16
CA LEU A 55 -11.01 -4.40 2.96
C LEU A 55 -11.59 -3.00 3.24
N VAL A 56 -12.29 -2.83 4.36
CA VAL A 56 -12.80 -1.52 4.80
C VAL A 56 -11.65 -0.57 5.12
N LEU A 57 -10.59 -1.02 5.81
CA LEU A 57 -9.42 -0.20 6.10
C LEU A 57 -8.74 0.32 4.82
N VAL A 58 -8.63 -0.52 3.80
CA VAL A 58 -8.08 -0.16 2.50
C VAL A 58 -8.94 0.92 1.83
N ILE A 59 -10.27 0.76 1.82
CA ILE A 59 -11.19 1.78 1.29
C ILE A 59 -11.06 3.10 2.07
N VAL A 60 -11.06 3.04 3.40
CA VAL A 60 -10.92 4.23 4.27
C VAL A 60 -9.58 4.92 4.03
N PHE A 61 -8.51 4.16 3.79
CA PHE A 61 -7.20 4.73 3.45
C PHE A 61 -7.24 5.56 2.17
N GLN A 62 -7.91 5.07 1.13
CA GLN A 62 -7.99 5.79 -0.14
C GLN A 62 -8.76 7.10 -0.05
N PHE A 63 -9.87 7.13 0.70
CA PHE A 63 -10.72 8.32 0.79
C PHE A 63 -10.18 9.40 1.75
N ASN A 64 -9.26 9.05 2.64
CA ASN A 64 -8.75 9.98 3.65
C ASN A 64 -7.31 10.39 3.37
N ASP A 65 -7.12 11.67 3.05
CA ASP A 65 -5.81 12.33 3.09
C ASP A 65 -5.36 12.49 4.56
N PHE A 66 -4.80 11.43 5.14
CA PHE A 66 -4.36 11.45 6.55
C PHE A 66 -3.19 12.41 6.78
N ILE A 67 -3.24 13.16 7.90
CA ILE A 67 -2.19 14.07 8.36
C ILE A 67 -0.86 13.33 8.69
N TYR A 68 -0.93 12.03 9.03
CA TYR A 68 0.23 11.18 9.34
C TYR A 68 0.25 9.90 8.48
N PRO A 69 0.50 10.02 7.16
CA PRO A 69 0.33 8.91 6.21
C PRO A 69 1.24 7.73 6.55
N ARG A 70 2.45 7.98 7.07
CA ARG A 70 3.43 6.92 7.38
C ARG A 70 2.98 5.95 8.48
N ARG A 71 2.41 6.46 9.57
CA ARG A 71 2.01 5.61 10.71
C ARG A 71 0.81 4.74 10.33
N PHE A 72 -0.12 5.34 9.61
CA PHE A 72 -1.30 4.64 9.14
C PHE A 72 -0.96 3.59 8.06
N ALA A 73 -0.10 3.92 7.10
CA ALA A 73 0.38 2.97 6.10
C ALA A 73 1.11 1.76 6.71
N THR A 74 1.95 1.97 7.75
CA THR A 74 2.59 0.86 8.45
C THR A 74 1.58 -0.03 9.17
N PHE A 75 0.57 0.57 9.83
CA PHE A 75 -0.51 -0.18 10.47
C PHE A 75 -1.33 -0.99 9.45
N LEU A 76 -1.69 -0.38 8.32
CA LEU A 76 -2.41 -1.04 7.23
C LEU A 76 -1.61 -2.22 6.68
N ASN A 77 -0.31 -2.04 6.42
CA ASN A 77 0.55 -3.09 5.92
C ASN A 77 0.69 -4.25 6.92
N SER A 78 0.85 -3.95 8.21
CA SER A 78 0.86 -5.00 9.25
C SER A 78 -0.47 -5.76 9.33
N SER A 79 -1.60 -5.07 9.20
CA SER A 79 -2.92 -5.71 9.16
C SER A 79 -3.08 -6.61 7.93
N LEU A 80 -2.60 -6.18 6.76
CA LEU A 80 -2.61 -6.97 5.54
C LEU A 80 -1.77 -8.24 5.67
N VAL A 81 -0.57 -8.15 6.24
CA VAL A 81 0.29 -9.33 6.49
C VAL A 81 -0.39 -10.35 7.39
N ILE A 82 -1.10 -9.90 8.43
CA ILE A 82 -1.86 -10.80 9.31
C ILE A 82 -2.98 -11.48 8.52
N SER A 83 -3.71 -10.73 7.67
CA SER A 83 -4.80 -11.26 6.84
C SER A 83 -4.28 -12.32 5.86
N PHE A 84 -3.17 -11.99 5.20
CA PHE A 84 -2.47 -12.87 4.27
C PHE A 84 -2.09 -14.20 4.95
N LEU A 85 -1.48 -14.14 6.14
CA LEU A 85 -1.09 -15.35 6.87
C LEU A 85 -2.29 -16.22 7.25
N LEU A 86 -3.38 -15.62 7.73
CA LEU A 86 -4.61 -16.35 8.06
C LEU A 86 -5.18 -17.06 6.82
N ASN A 87 -5.23 -16.36 5.69
CA ASN A 87 -5.75 -16.91 4.44
C ASN A 87 -4.86 -18.02 3.88
N VAL A 88 -3.53 -17.91 3.99
CA VAL A 88 -2.58 -18.97 3.57
C VAL A 88 -2.76 -20.24 4.41
N ILE A 89 -2.89 -20.11 5.73
CA ILE A 89 -3.12 -21.26 6.63
C ILE A 89 -4.41 -21.98 6.27
N ILE A 90 -5.48 -21.23 5.98
CA ILE A 90 -6.77 -21.79 5.58
C ILE A 90 -6.67 -22.44 4.19
N THR A 91 -5.93 -21.83 3.27
CA THR A 91 -5.71 -22.41 1.94
C THR A 91 -5.03 -23.77 2.07
N ASP A 92 -3.93 -23.86 2.82
CA ASP A 92 -3.18 -25.10 3.04
C ASP A 92 -4.06 -26.20 3.66
N ALA A 93 -4.90 -25.83 4.63
CA ALA A 93 -5.79 -26.78 5.30
C ALA A 93 -6.90 -27.36 4.40
N PHE A 94 -7.37 -26.64 3.37
CA PHE A 94 -8.60 -26.99 2.64
C PHE A 94 -8.43 -27.21 1.13
N ILE A 95 -7.24 -26.96 0.55
CA ILE A 95 -6.97 -27.10 -0.90
C ILE A 95 -6.74 -28.56 -1.36
N HIS A 96 -6.67 -29.52 -0.44
CA HIS A 96 -6.31 -30.90 -0.81
C HIS A 96 -7.36 -31.54 -1.75
N PRO A 97 -6.92 -32.22 -2.83
CA PRO A 97 -7.80 -32.79 -3.86
C PRO A 97 -8.68 -33.94 -3.37
N SER A 98 -8.37 -34.51 -2.20
CA SER A 98 -9.15 -35.57 -1.57
C SER A 98 -10.39 -35.06 -0.81
N PHE A 99 -10.54 -33.73 -0.66
CA PHE A 99 -11.69 -33.16 0.02
C PHE A 99 -12.89 -32.96 -0.91
N PHE A 100 -14.08 -32.90 -0.30
CA PHE A 100 -15.30 -32.55 -1.01
C PHE A 100 -15.20 -31.16 -1.64
N GLY A 101 -15.87 -30.95 -2.78
CA GLY A 101 -15.75 -29.71 -3.57
C GLY A 101 -16.05 -28.42 -2.80
N TYR A 102 -16.82 -28.48 -1.72
CA TYR A 102 -17.10 -27.32 -0.87
C TYR A 102 -15.93 -26.92 0.04
N CYS A 103 -15.10 -27.87 0.50
CA CYS A 103 -13.83 -27.54 1.18
C CYS A 103 -12.85 -26.90 0.20
N VAL A 104 -12.75 -27.46 -0.99
CA VAL A 104 -11.86 -26.91 -2.03
C VAL A 104 -12.27 -25.49 -2.38
N ALA A 105 -13.57 -25.20 -2.49
CA ALA A 105 -14.07 -23.84 -2.70
C ALA A 105 -13.67 -22.87 -1.58
N LEU A 106 -13.66 -23.32 -0.32
CA LEU A 106 -13.20 -22.53 0.82
C LEU A 106 -11.70 -22.25 0.73
N GLY A 107 -10.89 -23.26 0.42
CA GLY A 107 -9.45 -23.10 0.22
C GLY A 107 -9.13 -22.14 -0.93
N VAL A 108 -9.87 -22.23 -2.04
CA VAL A 108 -9.73 -21.33 -3.19
C VAL A 108 -10.16 -19.91 -2.86
N GLY A 109 -11.26 -19.72 -2.13
CA GLY A 109 -11.71 -18.39 -1.68
C GLY A 109 -10.68 -17.71 -0.75
N ALA A 110 -10.07 -18.48 0.14
CA ALA A 110 -8.96 -17.99 0.96
C ALA A 110 -7.73 -17.65 0.11
N MET A 111 -7.40 -18.48 -0.90
CA MET A 111 -6.25 -18.26 -1.79
C MET A 111 -6.39 -16.97 -2.62
N LEU A 112 -7.57 -16.72 -3.22
CA LEU A 112 -7.80 -15.48 -3.97
C LEU A 112 -7.65 -14.25 -3.06
N SER A 113 -8.11 -14.36 -1.81
CA SER A 113 -8.01 -13.27 -0.84
C SER A 113 -6.53 -13.03 -0.48
N ALA A 114 -5.75 -14.09 -0.25
CA ALA A 114 -4.32 -14.00 -0.01
C ALA A 114 -3.55 -13.39 -1.19
N MET A 115 -3.90 -13.73 -2.44
CA MET A 115 -3.26 -13.10 -3.61
C MET A 115 -3.53 -11.60 -3.68
N THR A 116 -4.74 -11.18 -3.30
CA THR A 116 -5.11 -9.77 -3.27
C THR A 116 -4.38 -9.03 -2.17
N ASP A 117 -4.33 -9.60 -0.96
CA ASP A 117 -3.57 -9.05 0.17
C ASP A 117 -2.09 -8.91 -0.18
N PHE A 118 -1.51 -9.90 -0.88
CA PHE A 118 -0.13 -9.85 -1.34
C PHE A 118 0.12 -8.66 -2.27
N ILE A 119 -0.75 -8.45 -3.27
CA ILE A 119 -0.64 -7.29 -4.18
C ILE A 119 -0.70 -5.98 -3.39
N TRP A 120 -1.63 -5.88 -2.43
CA TRP A 120 -1.77 -4.70 -1.58
C TRP A 120 -0.58 -4.47 -0.66
N ILE A 121 0.03 -5.52 -0.11
CA ILE A 121 1.26 -5.42 0.68
C ILE A 121 2.37 -4.78 -0.16
N PHE A 122 2.59 -5.25 -1.39
CA PHE A 122 3.60 -4.63 -2.26
C PHE A 122 3.23 -3.20 -2.63
N TYR A 123 1.97 -2.94 -2.95
CA TYR A 123 1.48 -1.61 -3.31
C TYR A 123 1.77 -0.59 -2.20
N PHE A 124 1.32 -0.86 -0.97
CA PHE A 124 1.51 0.04 0.17
C PHE A 124 2.94 0.02 0.73
N SER A 125 3.72 -1.04 0.51
CA SER A 125 5.11 -1.12 0.97
C SER A 125 6.09 -0.42 0.02
N LEU A 126 5.74 -0.24 -1.26
CA LEU A 126 6.57 0.43 -2.25
C LEU A 126 6.38 1.96 -2.27
N GLU A 127 5.34 2.50 -1.64
CA GLU A 127 5.11 3.95 -1.58
C GLU A 127 6.35 4.70 -1.03
N PRO A 128 7.08 5.43 -1.89
CA PRO A 128 8.16 6.29 -1.45
C PRO A 128 7.50 7.54 -0.86
N ASN A 129 7.17 7.47 0.43
CA ASN A 129 6.63 8.62 1.12
C ASN A 129 7.72 9.71 1.22
N GLU A 130 7.64 10.71 0.32
CA GLU A 130 8.55 11.85 0.20
C GLU A 130 8.08 13.12 0.97
N PRO A 131 7.97 13.13 2.31
CA PRO A 131 8.17 14.37 3.05
C PRO A 131 9.56 14.43 3.70
N LEU A 132 10.18 13.28 4.02
CA LEU A 132 11.52 13.21 4.61
C LEU A 132 12.62 13.47 3.60
N ARG A 133 12.52 12.94 2.37
CA ARG A 133 13.46 13.24 1.27
C ARG A 133 13.41 14.71 0.88
N LYS A 134 12.20 15.29 0.76
CA LYS A 134 12.05 16.73 0.48
C LYS A 134 12.56 17.61 1.63
N ARG A 135 12.38 17.20 2.90
CA ARG A 135 12.95 17.93 4.05
C ARG A 135 14.46 17.78 4.18
N SER A 136 15.03 16.60 3.94
CA SER A 136 16.48 16.38 3.99
C SER A 136 17.15 17.14 2.85
N LEU A 137 16.63 17.03 1.63
CA LEU A 137 17.09 17.82 0.49
C LEU A 137 16.96 19.31 0.75
N LYS A 138 15.80 19.82 1.23
CA LYS A 138 15.64 21.24 1.56
C LYS A 138 16.64 21.71 2.62
N LYS A 139 16.91 20.90 3.66
CA LYS A 139 17.96 21.20 4.65
C LYS A 139 19.36 21.18 4.03
N SER A 140 19.67 20.23 3.15
CA SER A 140 20.95 20.16 2.46
C SER A 140 21.16 21.33 1.50
N TYR A 141 20.12 21.77 0.78
CA TYR A 141 20.15 22.97 -0.06
C TYR A 141 20.33 24.24 0.76
N LEU A 142 19.61 24.39 1.88
CA LEU A 142 19.78 25.53 2.79
C LEU A 142 21.17 25.57 3.44
N ASN A 143 21.69 24.42 3.89
CA ASN A 143 23.02 24.33 4.48
C ASN A 143 24.12 24.62 3.45
N LYS A 144 23.95 24.22 2.19
CA LYS A 144 24.87 24.54 1.10
C LYS A 144 24.82 26.03 0.74
N HIS A 145 23.66 26.67 0.82
CA HIS A 145 23.50 28.10 0.54
C HIS A 145 24.02 29.00 1.68
N ASN A 146 23.91 28.56 2.94
CA ASN A 146 24.45 29.29 4.09
C ASN A 146 25.98 29.17 4.23
N ASN A 147 26.58 28.11 3.70
CA ASN A 147 28.04 27.89 3.72
C ASN A 147 28.71 28.22 2.37
N ALA A 148 27.99 28.85 1.44
CA ALA A 148 28.61 29.38 0.22
C ALA A 148 29.48 30.59 0.61
N PRO A 149 30.75 30.66 0.18
CA PRO A 149 31.55 31.87 0.34
C PRO A 149 30.79 33.03 -0.30
N ASN A 150 30.69 34.17 0.40
CA ASN A 150 30.08 35.37 -0.17
C ASN A 150 30.64 35.62 -1.58
N PRO A 151 29.79 35.83 -2.61
CA PRO A 151 30.30 36.22 -3.90
C PRO A 151 31.15 37.49 -3.72
N PRO A 152 32.34 37.57 -4.33
CA PRO A 152 33.21 38.71 -4.17
C PRO A 152 32.41 39.97 -4.51
N GLN A 153 32.33 40.88 -3.54
CA GLN A 153 31.81 42.22 -3.75
C GLN A 153 32.66 42.82 -4.87
N ILE A 154 32.07 42.98 -6.06
CA ILE A 154 32.72 43.67 -7.17
C ILE A 154 32.78 45.14 -6.74
N THR A 155 33.90 45.53 -6.15
CA THR A 155 34.24 46.94 -5.93
C THR A 155 34.37 47.59 -7.31
N PRO A 156 33.60 48.64 -7.63
CA PRO A 156 33.74 49.35 -8.90
C PRO A 156 35.04 50.16 -8.86
N LYS A 157 36.09 49.64 -9.48
CA LYS A 157 37.29 50.39 -9.85
C LYS A 157 37.74 49.94 -11.23
N GLU A 158 37.26 50.61 -12.27
CA GLU A 158 38.10 51.02 -13.39
C GLU A 158 37.38 52.07 -14.24
N SER A 159 37.73 53.32 -13.99
CA SER A 159 37.59 54.43 -14.92
C SER A 159 38.44 54.14 -16.17
N LEU A 160 37.81 53.58 -17.19
CA LEU A 160 38.29 53.65 -18.56
C LEU A 160 38.11 55.09 -19.06
N ASP A 161 39.14 55.91 -18.90
CA ASP A 161 39.36 57.12 -19.72
C ASP A 161 40.77 57.64 -19.45
N ASN A 162 41.74 57.06 -20.16
CA ASN A 162 43.06 57.66 -20.37
C ASN A 162 43.74 56.95 -21.55
N ASN A 163 43.20 57.10 -22.75
CA ASN A 163 44.03 57.00 -23.95
C ASN A 163 43.38 57.64 -25.19
N TYR A 164 43.41 58.97 -25.27
CA TYR A 164 43.44 59.70 -26.56
C TYR A 164 44.28 60.97 -26.38
N ASN A 165 45.58 60.85 -26.66
CA ASN A 165 46.48 61.97 -26.98
C ASN A 165 47.66 61.43 -27.81
N ALA A 166 47.54 61.50 -29.14
CA ALA A 166 48.60 61.81 -30.11
C ALA A 166 48.03 61.71 -31.53
#